data_AF-A0A6A6AGT4-F1
#
_entry.id   AF-A0A6A6AGT4-F1
#
_cell.length_a   1.000
_cell.length_b   1.000
_cell.length_c   1.000
_cell.angle_alpha   90.00
_cell.angle_beta   90.00
_cell.angle_gamma   90.00
#
_symmetry.space_group_name_H-M   'P 1'
#
loop_
_entity.id
_entity.type
_entity.pdbx_description
1 polymer ?
#
loop_
_entity_poly.entity_id
_entity_poly.type
_entity_poly.pdbx_seq_one_letter_code
_entity_poly.pdbx_strand_id
1 'polypeptide(L)'
;PAHYLLPPTIPSPFTGTLDASLDAIADFGAKYAGTQGVTNALLEEVDTRTNWPILLRAMITKGDSNGPTGRGRFLLETFLFLVTRTLLPEQIAENRDLMARLYERKKQLAIRVVLRYDMVREWKVFGGAKVEVSSLPPAVPPVTPPLPVSVPVDYPDRRPLMLNVLSTLIVAPPGGWTTHAVRERMKHHVTDLDDYLLLSDEKVALWSMDMVLIMASQIVLAWQWLRANNEILGDMEIGGWEELEGSKEECEWIAADMR
;
A
#
# COMPACT_ATOMS: atom_id res chain seq x y z
N PRO A 1 4.74 -7.22 -15.47
CA PRO A 1 5.28 -8.33 -14.63
C PRO A 1 4.21 -9.40 -14.38
N ALA A 2 4.57 -10.66 -14.10
CA ALA A 2 3.62 -11.79 -14.08
C ALA A 2 2.46 -11.62 -13.06
N HIS A 3 2.73 -11.07 -11.88
CA HIS A 3 1.73 -10.87 -10.82
C HIS A 3 0.56 -9.96 -11.20
N TYR A 4 0.75 -9.04 -12.16
CA TYR A 4 -0.31 -8.17 -12.68
C TYR A 4 -1.26 -8.88 -13.67
N LEU A 5 -0.85 -10.04 -14.18
CA LEU A 5 -1.64 -10.84 -15.11
C LEU A 5 -2.60 -11.80 -14.37
N LEU A 6 -2.47 -11.92 -13.05
CA LEU A 6 -3.34 -12.75 -12.23
C LEU A 6 -4.74 -12.11 -12.10
N PRO A 7 -5.82 -12.90 -12.09
CA PRO A 7 -7.17 -12.38 -11.94
C PRO A 7 -7.31 -11.62 -10.60
N PRO A 8 -7.95 -10.44 -10.58
CA PRO A 8 -8.20 -9.70 -9.35
C PRO A 8 -9.24 -10.42 -8.47
N THR A 9 -9.16 -10.23 -7.15
CA THR A 9 -10.21 -10.65 -6.21
C THR A 9 -11.32 -9.60 -6.19
N ILE A 10 -12.56 -9.99 -6.48
CA ILE A 10 -13.72 -9.08 -6.49
C ILE A 10 -14.90 -9.70 -5.74
N PRO A 11 -15.46 -9.01 -4.71
CA PRO A 11 -15.03 -7.72 -4.20
C PRO A 11 -13.62 -7.75 -3.59
N SER A 12 -12.95 -6.59 -3.53
CA SER A 12 -11.66 -6.46 -2.86
C SER A 12 -11.78 -6.93 -1.39
N PRO A 13 -10.80 -7.68 -0.86
CA PRO A 13 -10.78 -8.07 0.55
C PRO A 13 -10.33 -6.92 1.48
N PHE A 14 -9.87 -5.81 0.91
CA PHE A 14 -9.49 -4.60 1.63
C PHE A 14 -10.66 -3.63 1.62
N THR A 15 -11.00 -3.11 2.79
CA THR A 15 -12.06 -2.10 2.96
C THR A 15 -11.62 -0.77 2.35
N GLY A 16 -10.32 -0.48 2.39
CA GLY A 16 -9.73 0.74 1.83
C GLY A 16 -9.95 1.96 2.73
N THR A 17 -9.76 1.80 4.04
CA THR A 17 -9.91 2.89 5.02
C THR A 17 -8.75 2.92 6.01
N LEU A 18 -8.44 4.11 6.53
CA LEU A 18 -7.52 4.25 7.67
C LEU A 18 -8.01 3.48 8.91
N ASP A 19 -9.31 3.50 9.20
CA ASP A 19 -9.89 2.81 10.36
C ASP A 19 -9.57 1.31 10.35
N ALA A 20 -9.68 0.63 9.20
CA ALA A 20 -9.36 -0.79 9.10
C ALA A 20 -7.88 -1.08 9.42
N SER A 21 -6.98 -0.15 9.08
CA SER A 21 -5.57 -0.24 9.44
C SER A 21 -5.34 0.02 10.93
N LEU A 22 -6.00 1.03 11.51
CA LEU A 22 -5.89 1.35 12.94
C LEU A 22 -6.44 0.22 13.81
N ASP A 23 -7.55 -0.39 13.43
CA ASP A 23 -8.10 -1.59 14.08
C ASP A 23 -7.09 -2.75 14.03
N ALA A 24 -6.49 -3.01 12.87
CA ALA A 24 -5.48 -4.06 12.74
C ALA A 24 -4.21 -3.78 13.59
N ILE A 25 -3.82 -2.52 13.74
CA ILE A 25 -2.72 -2.09 14.63
C ILE A 25 -3.11 -2.31 16.10
N ALA A 26 -4.33 -1.94 16.48
CA ALA A 26 -4.84 -2.10 17.84
C ALA A 26 -4.92 -3.59 18.22
N ASP A 27 -5.45 -4.44 17.33
CA ASP A 27 -5.51 -5.89 17.50
C ASP A 27 -4.11 -6.50 17.66
N PHE A 28 -3.14 -6.08 16.84
CA PHE A 28 -1.76 -6.50 16.98
C PHE A 28 -1.18 -6.12 18.36
N GLY A 29 -1.44 -4.88 18.81
CA GLY A 29 -0.97 -4.39 20.11
C GLY A 29 -1.59 -5.09 21.31
N ALA A 30 -2.89 -5.41 21.22
CA ALA A 30 -3.61 -6.15 22.25
C ALA A 30 -3.13 -7.60 22.35
N LYS A 31 -2.84 -8.21 21.19
CA LYS A 31 -2.44 -9.62 21.12
C LYS A 31 -1.00 -9.85 21.55
N TYR A 32 -0.08 -8.95 21.20
CA TYR A 32 1.35 -9.17 21.39
C TYR A 32 1.95 -8.22 22.42
N ALA A 33 2.15 -8.71 23.64
CA ALA A 33 2.86 -7.96 24.68
C ALA A 33 4.28 -7.55 24.23
N GLY A 34 4.69 -6.32 24.57
CA GLY A 34 5.99 -5.74 24.22
C GLY A 34 5.98 -4.86 22.96
N THR A 35 4.85 -4.79 22.25
CA THR A 35 4.68 -4.03 21.00
C THR A 35 4.16 -2.60 21.22
N GLN A 36 3.81 -2.22 22.46
CA GLN A 36 3.10 -0.99 22.80
C GLN A 36 3.79 0.28 22.25
N GLY A 37 5.13 0.34 22.28
CA GLY A 37 5.85 1.50 21.76
C GLY A 37 5.70 1.68 20.24
N VAL A 38 5.60 0.58 19.50
CA VAL A 38 5.39 0.57 18.05
C VAL A 38 3.92 0.87 17.75
N THR A 39 2.98 0.24 18.44
CA THR A 39 1.55 0.45 18.19
C THR A 39 1.10 1.85 18.56
N ASN A 40 1.56 2.42 19.68
CA ASN A 40 1.23 3.79 20.06
C ASN A 40 1.71 4.78 18.98
N ALA A 41 2.94 4.62 18.49
CA ALA A 41 3.48 5.47 17.42
C ALA A 41 2.71 5.34 16.09
N LEU A 42 2.12 4.18 15.81
CA LEU A 42 1.30 3.97 14.61
C LEU A 42 -0.11 4.53 14.72
N LEU A 43 -0.67 4.53 15.93
CA LEU A 43 -2.02 5.02 16.22
C LEU A 43 -2.08 6.56 16.28
N GLU A 44 -0.95 7.21 16.59
CA GLU A 44 -0.82 8.67 16.54
C GLU A 44 -0.85 9.20 15.09
N GLU A 45 -0.91 10.53 14.94
CA GLU A 45 -0.70 11.20 13.65
C GLU A 45 0.69 10.91 13.08
N VAL A 46 0.85 11.04 11.76
CA VAL A 46 2.10 10.69 11.09
C VAL A 46 3.21 11.69 11.48
N ASP A 47 4.21 11.26 12.26
CA ASP A 47 5.45 12.01 12.49
C ASP A 47 6.63 11.44 11.66
N THR A 48 7.11 12.23 10.69
CA THR A 48 8.26 11.90 9.83
C THR A 48 9.60 11.76 10.57
N ARG A 49 9.67 12.21 11.82
CA ARG A 49 10.86 12.12 12.67
C ARG A 49 10.88 10.85 13.52
N THR A 50 9.86 10.01 13.41
CA THR A 50 9.76 8.74 14.15
C THR A 50 10.96 7.83 13.83
N ASN A 51 11.72 7.47 14.86
CA ASN A 51 12.89 6.60 14.71
C ASN A 51 12.49 5.13 14.78
N TRP A 52 11.94 4.61 13.67
CA TRP A 52 11.49 3.23 13.55
C TRP A 52 12.53 2.18 13.92
N PRO A 53 13.81 2.27 13.49
CA PRO A 53 14.83 1.31 13.91
C PRO A 53 14.96 1.19 15.44
N ILE A 54 14.87 2.30 16.17
CA ILE A 54 14.94 2.28 17.64
C ILE A 54 13.68 1.65 18.24
N LEU A 55 12.49 2.03 17.79
CA LEU A 55 11.23 1.47 18.29
C LEU A 55 11.14 -0.04 18.04
N LEU A 56 11.51 -0.48 16.84
CA LEU A 56 11.52 -1.89 16.47
C LEU A 56 12.60 -2.67 17.22
N ARG A 57 13.81 -2.12 17.44
CA ARG A 57 14.82 -2.73 18.33
C ARG A 57 14.29 -2.86 19.76
N ALA A 58 13.60 -1.86 20.29
CA ALA A 58 13.03 -1.94 21.62
C ALA A 58 11.95 -3.04 21.72
N MET A 59 11.12 -3.19 20.69
CA MET A 59 10.13 -4.28 20.60
C MET A 59 10.82 -5.66 20.58
N ILE A 60 11.89 -5.82 19.81
CA ILE A 60 12.69 -7.05 19.75
C ILE A 60 13.25 -7.38 21.14
N THR A 61 13.97 -6.43 21.76
CA THR A 61 14.60 -6.63 23.06
C THR A 61 13.58 -6.99 24.15
N LYS A 62 12.44 -6.31 24.19
CA LYS A 62 11.35 -6.62 25.13
C LYS A 62 10.73 -7.98 24.86
N GLY A 63 10.60 -8.36 23.59
CA GLY A 63 10.10 -9.66 23.17
C GLY A 63 11.00 -10.79 23.70
N ASP A 64 12.31 -10.66 23.51
CA ASP A 64 13.26 -11.69 23.96
C ASP A 64 13.52 -11.66 25.47
N SER A 65 13.41 -10.51 26.14
CA SER A 65 13.62 -10.41 27.59
C SER A 65 12.48 -10.99 28.41
N ASN A 66 11.24 -10.90 27.90
CA ASN A 66 10.03 -11.24 28.64
C ASN A 66 9.31 -12.48 28.09
N GLY A 67 9.93 -13.21 27.17
CA GLY A 67 9.32 -14.35 26.51
C GLY A 67 10.30 -15.44 26.08
N PRO A 68 9.81 -16.44 25.31
CA PRO A 68 10.67 -17.51 24.80
C PRO A 68 11.75 -16.98 23.86
N THR A 69 12.88 -17.69 23.80
CA THR A 69 13.96 -17.38 22.85
C THR A 69 13.42 -17.30 21.41
N GLY A 70 13.75 -16.22 20.71
CA GLY A 70 13.30 -15.98 19.33
C GLY A 70 11.96 -15.24 19.22
N ARG A 71 11.34 -14.88 20.34
CA ARG A 71 10.12 -14.07 20.35
C ARG A 71 10.32 -12.70 19.71
N GLY A 72 11.46 -12.05 19.92
CA GLY A 72 11.76 -10.75 19.30
C GLY A 72 11.77 -10.83 17.78
N ARG A 73 12.36 -11.88 17.20
CA ARG A 73 12.32 -12.16 15.76
C ARG A 73 10.91 -12.40 15.27
N PHE A 74 10.14 -13.25 15.97
CA PHE A 74 8.74 -13.52 15.65
C PHE A 74 7.89 -12.24 15.62
N LEU A 75 8.04 -11.37 16.61
CA LEU A 75 7.30 -10.10 16.67
C LEU A 75 7.66 -9.18 15.51
N LEU A 76 8.94 -9.10 15.17
CA LEU A 76 9.43 -8.26 14.08
C LEU A 76 8.92 -8.74 12.71
N GLU A 77 8.94 -10.05 12.44
CA GLU A 77 8.37 -10.59 11.21
C GLU A 77 6.86 -10.41 11.16
N THR A 78 6.17 -10.67 12.28
CA THR A 78 4.72 -10.50 12.35
C THR A 78 4.33 -9.05 12.13
N PHE A 79 5.10 -8.11 12.67
CA PHE A 79 4.96 -6.69 12.38
C PHE A 79 5.20 -6.37 10.90
N LEU A 80 6.30 -6.87 10.31
CA LEU A 80 6.58 -6.69 8.89
C LEU A 80 5.39 -7.15 8.02
N PHE A 81 4.80 -8.30 8.31
CA PHE A 81 3.68 -8.83 7.54
C PHE A 81 2.34 -8.16 7.85
N LEU A 82 2.13 -7.62 9.05
CA LEU A 82 1.01 -6.71 9.32
C LEU A 82 1.07 -5.53 8.35
N VAL A 83 2.24 -4.89 8.23
CA VAL A 83 2.39 -3.72 7.35
C VAL A 83 2.23 -4.11 5.87
N THR A 84 2.87 -5.19 5.41
CA THR A 84 2.87 -5.53 3.97
C THR A 84 1.60 -6.19 3.48
N ARG A 85 0.88 -6.93 4.33
CA ARG A 85 -0.31 -7.69 3.91
C ARG A 85 -1.62 -7.03 4.31
N THR A 86 -1.58 -6.11 5.27
CA THR A 86 -2.77 -5.40 5.73
C THR A 86 -2.62 -3.91 5.52
N LEU A 87 -1.69 -3.25 6.20
CA LEU A 87 -1.71 -1.78 6.28
C LEU A 87 -1.42 -1.12 4.92
N LEU A 88 -0.39 -1.54 4.20
CA LEU A 88 -0.10 -1.00 2.85
C LEU A 88 -1.27 -1.23 1.89
N PRO A 89 -1.82 -2.46 1.74
CA PRO A 89 -3.00 -2.65 0.91
C PRO A 89 -4.22 -1.79 1.25
N GLU A 90 -4.58 -1.64 2.53
CA GLU A 90 -5.71 -0.79 2.94
C GLU A 90 -5.47 0.67 2.52
N GLN A 91 -4.27 1.21 2.77
CA GLN A 91 -3.94 2.59 2.39
C GLN A 91 -3.80 2.80 0.88
N ILE A 92 -3.37 1.79 0.12
CA ILE A 92 -3.35 1.85 -1.34
C ILE A 92 -4.78 1.85 -1.89
N ALA A 93 -5.66 1.02 -1.34
CA ALA A 93 -7.06 0.98 -1.74
C ALA A 93 -7.78 2.31 -1.43
N GLU A 94 -7.54 2.88 -0.24
CA GLU A 94 -8.04 4.20 0.16
C GLU A 94 -7.56 5.31 -0.78
N ASN A 95 -6.25 5.36 -1.05
CA ASN A 95 -5.66 6.32 -1.99
C ASN A 95 -6.33 6.25 -3.36
N ARG A 96 -6.54 5.02 -3.83
CA ARG A 96 -7.09 4.78 -5.15
C ARG A 96 -8.55 5.22 -5.23
N ASP A 97 -9.32 5.03 -4.17
CA ASP A 97 -10.71 5.46 -4.10
C ASP A 97 -10.80 7.00 -4.06
N LEU A 98 -9.95 7.68 -3.27
CA LEU A 98 -9.79 9.13 -3.29
C LEU A 98 -9.47 9.67 -4.70
N MET A 99 -8.49 9.06 -5.37
CA MET A 99 -8.09 9.44 -6.73
C MET A 99 -9.19 9.20 -7.76
N ALA A 100 -9.99 8.15 -7.59
CA ALA A 100 -11.16 7.88 -8.43
C ALA A 100 -12.24 8.96 -8.25
N ARG A 101 -12.52 9.38 -7.01
CA ARG A 101 -13.47 10.46 -6.72
C ARG A 101 -12.98 11.82 -7.24
N LEU A 102 -11.71 12.14 -7.06
CA LEU A 102 -11.07 13.31 -7.67
C LEU A 102 -11.26 13.28 -9.18
N TYR A 103 -10.92 12.16 -9.83
CA TYR A 103 -11.08 12.02 -11.27
C TYR A 103 -12.53 12.24 -11.70
N GLU A 104 -13.50 11.56 -11.09
CA GLU A 104 -14.91 11.70 -11.48
C GLU A 104 -15.44 13.13 -11.31
N ARG A 105 -14.96 13.86 -10.30
CA ARG A 105 -15.37 15.25 -10.02
C ARG A 105 -14.67 16.30 -10.87
N LYS A 106 -13.45 16.02 -11.34
CA LYS A 106 -12.60 16.96 -12.08
C LYS A 106 -12.22 16.48 -13.49
N LYS A 107 -12.83 15.42 -14.02
CA LYS A 107 -12.54 14.87 -15.37
C LYS A 107 -12.75 15.86 -16.53
N GLN A 108 -13.53 16.92 -16.32
CA GLN A 108 -13.67 18.04 -17.24
C GLN A 108 -12.41 18.90 -17.36
N LEU A 109 -11.55 18.88 -16.33
CA LEU A 109 -10.26 19.55 -16.36
C LEU A 109 -9.26 18.71 -17.17
N ALA A 110 -8.26 19.39 -17.74
CA ALA A 110 -7.16 18.75 -18.46
C ALA A 110 -6.11 18.14 -17.50
N ILE A 111 -6.57 17.36 -16.51
CA ILE A 111 -5.71 16.72 -15.51
C ILE A 111 -5.41 15.27 -15.89
N ARG A 112 -4.14 14.88 -15.74
CA ARG A 112 -3.67 13.48 -15.85
C ARG A 112 -3.46 12.94 -14.43
N VAL A 113 -4.16 11.85 -14.09
CA VAL A 113 -4.18 11.29 -12.73
C VAL A 113 -3.37 9.99 -12.69
N VAL A 114 -2.11 10.07 -12.31
CA VAL A 114 -1.26 8.88 -12.17
C VAL A 114 -1.45 8.27 -10.78
N LEU A 115 -1.70 6.96 -10.72
CA LEU A 115 -1.65 6.24 -9.43
C LEU A 115 -0.19 6.15 -9.00
N ARG A 116 0.16 6.94 -7.99
CA ARG A 116 1.48 6.96 -7.37
C ARG A 116 1.31 7.04 -5.86
N TYR A 117 1.06 5.89 -5.26
CA TYR A 117 1.02 5.76 -3.80
C TYR A 117 2.43 5.79 -3.17
N ASP A 118 3.48 5.88 -3.98
CA ASP A 118 4.86 5.92 -3.52
C ASP A 118 5.64 7.09 -4.13
N MET A 119 5.17 8.31 -3.84
CA MET A 119 5.75 9.56 -4.33
C MET A 119 7.27 9.71 -4.08
N VAL A 120 7.81 8.89 -3.18
CA VAL A 120 9.21 8.83 -2.74
C VAL A 120 10.09 7.79 -3.46
N ARG A 121 9.50 6.86 -4.24
CA ARG A 121 10.26 5.83 -4.95
C ARG A 121 10.28 6.13 -6.44
N GLU A 122 11.34 5.64 -7.07
CA GLU A 122 11.54 5.78 -8.51
C GLU A 122 10.66 4.79 -9.25
N TRP A 123 10.18 5.19 -10.42
CA TRP A 123 9.46 4.29 -11.30
C TRP A 123 10.45 3.27 -11.87
N LYS A 124 10.05 2.00 -11.91
CA LYS A 124 10.89 0.99 -12.57
C LYS A 124 10.99 1.30 -14.05
N VAL A 125 12.22 1.27 -14.56
CA VAL A 125 12.53 1.47 -15.97
C VAL A 125 13.02 0.16 -16.57
N PHE A 126 12.43 -0.25 -17.70
CA PHE A 126 12.85 -1.42 -18.47
C PHE A 126 13.01 -1.03 -19.93
N GLY A 127 14.18 -1.33 -20.52
CA GLY A 127 14.45 -0.96 -21.92
C GLY A 127 14.38 0.54 -22.21
N GLY A 128 14.65 1.39 -21.21
CA GLY A 128 14.57 2.85 -21.33
C GLY A 128 13.16 3.44 -21.17
N ALA A 129 12.13 2.62 -20.97
CA ALA A 129 10.76 3.06 -20.76
C ALA A 129 10.28 2.77 -19.33
N LYS A 130 9.43 3.65 -18.81
CA LYS A 130 8.75 3.48 -17.51
C LYS A 130 7.77 2.31 -17.61
N VAL A 131 7.80 1.40 -16.64
CA VAL A 131 6.93 0.23 -16.61
C VAL A 131 5.56 0.63 -16.08
N GLU A 132 4.56 0.62 -16.96
CA GLU A 132 3.19 0.99 -16.65
C GLU A 132 2.25 -0.21 -16.82
N VAL A 133 1.23 -0.30 -15.97
CA VAL A 133 0.16 -1.30 -16.05
C VAL A 133 -1.19 -0.58 -16.07
N SER A 134 -2.04 -0.91 -17.05
CA SER A 134 -3.38 -0.34 -17.14
C SER A 134 -4.31 -0.92 -16.09
N SER A 135 -5.08 -0.05 -15.43
CA SER A 135 -6.18 -0.42 -14.53
C SER A 135 -7.38 -0.88 -15.37
N LEU A 136 -7.45 -2.18 -15.67
CA LEU A 136 -8.53 -2.76 -16.47
C LEU A 136 -9.74 -3.13 -15.60
N PRO A 137 -10.98 -3.02 -16.12
CA PRO A 137 -12.14 -3.55 -15.43
C PRO A 137 -12.04 -5.08 -15.33
N PRO A 138 -12.74 -5.71 -14.38
CA PRO A 138 -12.79 -7.15 -14.31
C PRO A 138 -13.24 -7.79 -15.61
N ALA A 139 -12.57 -8.88 -15.98
CA ALA A 139 -13.12 -9.80 -16.96
C ALA A 139 -14.36 -10.49 -16.36
N VAL A 140 -15.47 -10.52 -17.09
CA VAL A 140 -16.65 -11.34 -16.75
C VAL A 140 -16.47 -12.69 -17.47
N PRO A 141 -16.66 -13.88 -16.85
CA PRO A 141 -17.11 -14.23 -15.51
C PRO A 141 -15.95 -14.76 -14.61
N PRO A 142 -16.18 -15.10 -13.31
CA PRO A 142 -15.09 -15.24 -12.34
C PRO A 142 -14.22 -16.44 -12.69
N VAL A 143 -12.97 -16.17 -13.02
CA VAL A 143 -11.93 -17.19 -12.90
C VAL A 143 -11.92 -17.57 -11.44
N THR A 144 -12.10 -18.86 -11.15
CA THR A 144 -12.06 -19.43 -9.81
C THR A 144 -11.00 -18.69 -8.99
N PRO A 145 -11.35 -18.10 -7.83
CA PRO A 145 -10.38 -17.36 -7.05
C PRO A 145 -9.15 -18.26 -6.89
N PRO A 146 -7.93 -17.76 -7.14
CA PRO A 146 -6.73 -18.57 -6.93
C PRO A 146 -6.85 -19.16 -5.52
N LEU A 147 -6.68 -20.48 -5.40
CA LEU A 147 -6.80 -21.18 -4.13
C LEU A 147 -6.06 -20.35 -3.08
N PRO A 148 -6.70 -20.00 -1.95
CA PRO A 148 -6.01 -19.27 -0.91
C PRO A 148 -4.74 -20.04 -0.61
N VAL A 149 -3.59 -19.39 -0.76
CA VAL A 149 -2.33 -19.94 -0.25
C VAL A 149 -2.63 -20.25 1.21
N SER A 150 -2.57 -21.53 1.56
CA SER A 150 -2.95 -22.04 2.88
C SER A 150 -2.41 -21.10 3.95
N VAL A 151 -3.28 -20.68 4.88
CA VAL A 151 -2.83 -19.93 6.06
C VAL A 151 -1.65 -20.70 6.64
N PRO A 152 -0.45 -20.10 6.74
CA PRO A 152 0.68 -20.80 7.33
C PRO A 152 0.25 -21.28 8.71
N VAL A 153 0.32 -22.59 8.95
CA VAL A 153 -0.07 -23.21 10.23
C VAL A 153 0.69 -22.55 11.39
N ASP A 154 1.88 -22.04 11.10
CA ASP A 154 2.78 -21.39 12.06
C ASP A 154 2.36 -19.95 12.42
N TYR A 155 1.49 -19.30 11.63
CA TYR A 155 1.08 -17.89 11.81
C TYR A 155 -0.43 -17.69 11.58
N PRO A 156 -1.30 -18.23 12.46
CA PRO A 156 -2.75 -18.24 12.23
C PRO A 156 -3.38 -16.84 12.15
N ASP A 157 -2.72 -15.84 12.71
CA ASP A 157 -3.22 -14.45 12.78
C ASP A 157 -2.66 -13.55 11.69
N ARG A 158 -1.77 -14.07 10.85
CA ARG A 158 -1.20 -13.35 9.73
C ARG A 158 -2.13 -13.49 8.53
N ARG A 159 -2.49 -12.38 7.90
CA ARG A 159 -3.19 -12.43 6.60
C ARG A 159 -2.32 -13.23 5.60
N PRO A 160 -2.89 -14.19 4.85
CA PRO A 160 -2.11 -14.98 3.90
C PRO A 160 -1.57 -14.10 2.78
N LEU A 161 -0.46 -14.52 2.16
CA LEU A 161 0.08 -13.83 0.98
C LEU A 161 -0.91 -13.96 -0.18
N MET A 162 -1.33 -12.81 -0.71
CA MET A 162 -2.21 -12.75 -1.87
C MET A 162 -1.39 -12.47 -3.13
N LEU A 163 -1.09 -13.50 -3.92
CA LEU A 163 -0.24 -13.35 -5.11
C LEU A 163 -0.82 -12.40 -6.16
N ASN A 164 -2.16 -12.27 -6.18
CA ASN A 164 -2.90 -11.34 -7.02
C ASN A 164 -3.22 -10.01 -6.30
N VAL A 165 -2.49 -9.64 -5.24
CA VAL A 165 -2.69 -8.37 -4.50
C VAL A 165 -2.60 -7.15 -5.41
N LEU A 166 -1.58 -7.10 -6.29
CA LEU A 166 -1.37 -5.98 -7.20
C LEU A 166 -2.53 -5.85 -8.18
N SER A 167 -2.94 -6.93 -8.84
CA SER A 167 -4.08 -6.88 -9.77
C SER A 167 -5.39 -6.53 -9.06
N THR A 168 -5.58 -7.00 -7.82
CA THR A 168 -6.73 -6.68 -6.97
C THR A 168 -6.77 -5.21 -6.58
N LEU A 169 -5.64 -4.63 -6.16
CA LEU A 169 -5.58 -3.23 -5.74
C LEU A 169 -5.77 -2.26 -6.92
N ILE A 170 -5.30 -2.60 -8.12
CA ILE A 170 -5.36 -1.69 -9.27
C ILE A 170 -6.60 -1.89 -10.15
N VAL A 171 -7.45 -2.90 -9.89
CA VAL A 171 -8.61 -3.23 -10.74
C VAL A 171 -9.60 -2.06 -10.86
N ALA A 172 -10.02 -1.74 -12.08
CA ALA A 172 -11.03 -0.71 -12.31
C ALA A 172 -12.44 -1.19 -11.87
N PRO A 173 -13.37 -0.28 -11.56
CA PRO A 173 -14.75 -0.67 -11.25
C PRO A 173 -15.42 -1.42 -12.41
N PRO A 174 -16.50 -2.18 -12.14
CA PRO A 174 -17.31 -2.80 -13.18
C PRO A 174 -17.78 -1.77 -14.22
N GLY A 175 -17.73 -2.13 -15.50
CA GLY A 175 -17.97 -1.20 -16.61
C GLY A 175 -16.78 -0.32 -16.99
N GLY A 176 -15.69 -0.39 -16.20
CA GLY A 176 -14.52 0.44 -16.38
C GLY A 176 -14.77 1.88 -15.95
N TRP A 177 -13.81 2.73 -16.28
CA TRP A 177 -13.91 4.15 -16.00
C TRP A 177 -14.72 4.87 -17.08
N THR A 178 -15.41 5.95 -16.73
CA THR A 178 -16.42 6.60 -17.58
C THR A 178 -15.91 7.18 -18.91
N THR A 179 -14.61 7.26 -19.17
CA THR A 179 -14.07 7.78 -20.45
C THR A 179 -13.05 6.83 -21.09
N HIS A 180 -13.02 6.77 -22.43
CA HIS A 180 -12.04 5.96 -23.17
C HIS A 180 -10.58 6.38 -22.88
N ALA A 181 -10.36 7.65 -22.55
CA ALA A 181 -9.06 8.18 -22.14
C ALA A 181 -8.64 7.78 -20.72
N VAL A 182 -9.52 7.22 -19.87
CA VAL A 182 -9.12 6.88 -18.50
C VAL A 182 -8.14 5.72 -18.45
N ARG A 183 -8.18 4.77 -19.41
CA ARG A 183 -7.11 3.76 -19.54
C ARG A 183 -5.74 4.41 -19.74
N GLU A 184 -5.71 5.61 -20.32
CA GLU A 184 -4.50 6.42 -20.50
C GLU A 184 -4.21 7.30 -19.27
N ARG A 185 -5.26 7.77 -18.57
CA ARG A 185 -5.14 8.66 -17.42
C ARG A 185 -4.86 7.91 -16.11
N MET A 186 -5.67 6.93 -15.69
CA MET A 186 -5.46 6.14 -14.46
C MET A 186 -4.63 4.87 -14.73
N LYS A 187 -3.31 5.08 -14.82
CA LYS A 187 -2.32 3.99 -14.93
C LYS A 187 -1.61 3.78 -13.60
N HIS A 188 -1.31 2.50 -13.31
CA HIS A 188 -0.38 2.11 -12.27
C HIS A 188 1.05 2.17 -12.80
N HIS A 189 1.93 2.91 -12.15
CA HIS A 189 3.37 2.84 -12.43
C HIS A 189 4.00 1.85 -11.49
N VAL A 190 4.72 0.88 -12.05
CA VAL A 190 5.36 -0.17 -11.25
C VAL A 190 6.55 0.43 -10.51
N THR A 191 6.64 0.14 -9.22
CA THR A 191 7.71 0.66 -8.37
C THR A 191 8.28 -0.42 -7.43
N ASP A 192 9.21 -0.03 -6.57
CA ASP A 192 9.78 -0.92 -5.55
C ASP A 192 8.80 -1.21 -4.41
N LEU A 193 7.79 -0.36 -4.19
CA LEU A 193 6.78 -0.63 -3.16
C LEU A 193 5.97 -1.90 -3.49
N ASP A 194 5.81 -2.19 -4.78
CA ASP A 194 5.11 -3.38 -5.27
C ASP A 194 5.79 -4.68 -4.82
N ASP A 195 7.12 -4.66 -4.65
CA ASP A 195 7.87 -5.81 -4.18
C ASP A 195 7.62 -6.10 -2.68
N TYR A 196 7.23 -5.08 -1.90
CA TYR A 196 6.88 -5.25 -0.49
C TYR A 196 5.58 -6.03 -0.33
N LEU A 197 4.61 -5.80 -1.22
CA LEU A 197 3.31 -6.48 -1.22
C LEU A 197 3.44 -7.98 -1.60
N LEU A 198 4.57 -8.36 -2.20
CA LEU A 198 4.85 -9.72 -2.66
C LEU A 198 5.86 -10.48 -1.76
N LEU A 199 6.19 -9.95 -0.57
CA LEU A 199 7.08 -10.65 0.36
C LEU A 199 6.45 -11.95 0.87
N SER A 200 7.12 -13.07 0.61
CA SER A 200 6.73 -14.39 1.12
C SER A 200 7.41 -14.71 2.45
N ASP A 201 6.81 -15.62 3.21
CA ASP A 201 7.35 -16.11 4.47
C ASP A 201 8.74 -16.74 4.26
N GLU A 202 8.91 -17.54 3.20
CA GLU A 202 10.18 -18.20 2.88
C GLU A 202 11.29 -17.20 2.58
N LYS A 203 10.97 -16.13 1.84
CA LYS A 203 11.94 -15.08 1.51
C LYS A 203 12.42 -14.37 2.77
N VAL A 204 11.49 -14.03 3.68
CA VAL A 204 11.81 -13.34 4.94
C VAL A 204 12.53 -14.26 5.92
N ALA A 205 12.20 -15.55 5.96
CA ALA A 205 12.87 -16.54 6.81
C ALA A 205 14.38 -16.64 6.52
N LEU A 206 14.79 -16.39 5.27
CA LEU A 206 16.20 -16.38 4.86
C LEU A 206 16.95 -15.09 5.25
N TRP A 207 16.24 -14.04 5.69
CA TRP A 207 16.85 -12.78 6.07
C TRP A 207 17.46 -12.83 7.47
N SER A 208 18.64 -12.22 7.62
CA SER A 208 19.21 -11.95 8.95
C SER A 208 18.29 -11.05 9.78
N MET A 209 18.48 -11.04 11.09
CA MET A 209 17.70 -10.19 12.00
C MET A 209 17.82 -8.71 11.64
N ASP A 210 19.04 -8.25 11.33
CA ASP A 210 19.28 -6.87 10.91
C ASP A 210 18.58 -6.53 9.60
N MET A 211 18.55 -7.47 8.63
CA MET A 211 17.87 -7.24 7.37
C MET A 211 16.35 -7.10 7.57
N VAL A 212 15.72 -7.96 8.39
CA VAL A 212 14.28 -7.81 8.70
C VAL A 212 14.03 -6.47 9.41
N LEU A 213 14.89 -6.06 10.34
CA LEU A 213 14.75 -4.78 11.03
C LEU A 213 14.84 -3.60 10.07
N ILE A 214 15.83 -3.59 9.17
CA ILE A 214 15.99 -2.55 8.15
C ILE A 214 14.76 -2.49 7.25
N MET A 215 14.34 -3.64 6.73
CA MET A 215 13.18 -3.71 5.82
C MET A 215 11.89 -3.30 6.52
N ALA A 216 11.62 -3.79 7.73
CA ALA A 216 10.45 -3.39 8.51
C ALA A 216 10.43 -1.88 8.76
N SER A 217 11.59 -1.28 9.09
CA SER A 217 11.71 0.18 9.29
C SER A 217 11.43 0.97 8.01
N GLN A 218 11.90 0.50 6.85
CA GLN A 218 11.66 1.19 5.57
C GLN A 218 10.21 1.04 5.11
N ILE A 219 9.61 -0.12 5.33
CA ILE A 219 8.26 -0.44 4.86
C ILE A 219 7.21 0.30 5.70
N VAL A 220 7.40 0.40 7.02
CA VAL A 220 6.50 1.19 7.87
C VAL A 220 6.58 2.69 7.55
N LEU A 221 7.77 3.22 7.18
CA LEU A 221 7.91 4.59 6.69
C LEU A 221 7.12 4.79 5.39
N ALA A 222 7.19 3.85 4.46
CA ALA A 222 6.42 3.91 3.22
C ALA A 222 4.90 3.94 3.50
N TRP A 223 4.45 3.16 4.47
CA TRP A 223 3.06 3.18 4.92
C TRP A 223 2.66 4.54 5.53
N GLN A 224 3.49 5.11 6.42
CA GLN A 224 3.24 6.42 7.01
C GLN A 224 3.13 7.53 5.96
N TRP A 225 4.01 7.55 4.97
CA TRP A 225 3.95 8.52 3.89
C TRP A 225 2.68 8.38 3.07
N LEU A 226 2.25 7.15 2.78
CA LEU A 226 1.00 6.92 2.08
C LEU A 226 -0.20 7.39 2.90
N ARG A 227 -0.23 7.12 4.20
CA ARG A 227 -1.26 7.63 5.12
C ARG A 227 -1.32 9.16 5.11
N ALA A 228 -0.18 9.84 5.28
CA ALA A 228 -0.14 11.31 5.25
C ALA A 228 -0.61 11.89 3.91
N ASN A 229 -0.28 11.22 2.78
CA ASN A 229 -0.75 11.66 1.48
C ASN A 229 -2.27 11.46 1.30
N ASN A 230 -2.82 10.36 1.82
CA ASN A 230 -4.26 10.12 1.81
C ASN A 230 -5.01 11.15 2.63
N GLU A 231 -4.45 11.56 3.77
CA GLU A 231 -4.99 12.64 4.60
C GLU A 231 -5.03 13.96 3.84
N ILE A 232 -3.93 14.36 3.20
CA ILE A 232 -3.89 15.57 2.35
C ILE A 232 -4.93 15.50 1.22
N LEU A 233 -5.04 14.36 0.53
CA LEU A 233 -6.05 14.17 -0.52
C LEU A 233 -7.48 14.20 0.05
N GLY A 234 -7.70 13.65 1.24
CA GLY A 234 -8.99 13.70 1.94
C GLY A 234 -9.38 15.13 2.31
N ASP A 235 -8.43 15.93 2.81
CA ASP A 235 -8.66 17.34 3.13
C ASP A 235 -9.02 18.15 1.88
N MET A 236 -8.31 17.91 0.77
CA MET A 236 -8.66 18.52 -0.51
C MET A 236 -10.07 18.10 -0.98
N GLU A 237 -10.50 16.86 -0.73
CA GLU A 237 -11.85 16.41 -1.05
C GLU A 237 -12.92 17.21 -0.30
N ILE A 238 -12.69 17.46 1.00
CA ILE A 238 -13.58 18.28 1.85
C ILE A 238 -13.69 19.69 1.28
N GLY A 239 -12.56 20.27 0.84
CA GLY A 239 -12.50 21.57 0.16
C GLY A 239 -13.01 21.55 -1.29
N GLY A 240 -13.66 20.48 -1.76
CA GLY A 240 -14.20 20.39 -3.12
C GLY A 240 -13.12 20.38 -4.22
N TRP A 241 -11.87 20.13 -3.84
CA TRP A 241 -10.68 20.22 -4.66
C TRP A 241 -10.48 21.60 -5.31
N GLU A 242 -10.92 22.67 -4.65
CA GLU A 242 -10.78 24.06 -5.14
C GLU A 242 -9.31 24.44 -5.39
N GLU A 243 -8.39 23.90 -4.60
CA GLU A 243 -6.94 24.10 -4.77
C GLU A 243 -6.40 23.59 -6.12
N LEU A 244 -7.13 22.68 -6.78
CA LEU A 244 -6.76 22.15 -8.11
C LEU A 244 -7.38 22.95 -9.27
N GLU A 245 -8.17 23.99 -8.99
CA GLU A 245 -8.82 24.84 -10.01
C GLU A 245 -7.91 25.97 -10.53
N GLY A 246 -6.61 25.93 -10.21
CA GLY A 246 -5.58 26.81 -10.78
C GLY A 246 -5.61 26.83 -12.32
N SER A 247 -5.34 28.00 -12.90
CA SER A 247 -5.47 28.24 -14.34
C SER A 247 -4.54 27.31 -15.14
N LYS A 248 -5.01 26.86 -16.31
CA LYS A 248 -4.20 26.10 -17.30
C LYS A 248 -2.90 26.83 -17.67
N GLU A 249 -2.83 28.14 -17.46
CA GLU A 249 -1.67 29.00 -17.69
C GLU A 249 -0.59 28.88 -16.60
N GLU A 250 -0.91 28.33 -15.44
CA GLU A 250 0.01 28.13 -14.30
C GLU A 250 0.63 26.72 -14.26
N CYS A 251 0.16 25.81 -15.13
CA CYS A 251 0.60 24.42 -15.19
C CYS A 251 1.71 24.20 -16.25
N GLU A 252 2.95 24.57 -15.94
CA GLU A 252 4.12 24.43 -16.83
C GLU A 252 4.36 22.99 -17.34
N TRP A 253 3.92 21.98 -16.58
CA TRP A 253 4.09 20.56 -16.88
C TRP A 253 3.27 20.05 -18.07
N ILE A 254 2.18 20.72 -18.46
CA ILE A 254 1.38 20.36 -19.65
C ILE A 254 2.07 20.82 -20.95
N ALA A 255 2.93 21.85 -20.87
CA ALA A 255 3.64 22.38 -22.04
C ALA A 255 4.80 21.49 -22.51
N ALA A 256 5.34 20.65 -21.62
CA ALA A 256 6.50 19.81 -21.93
C ALA A 256 6.18 18.54 -22.75
N ASP A 257 4.96 17.99 -22.63
CA ASP A 257 4.52 16.77 -23.33
C ASP A 257 3.92 17.05 -24.74
N MET A 258 3.81 18.33 -25.13
CA MET A 258 3.34 18.75 -26.46
C MET A 258 4.48 19.18 -27.41
N ARG A 259 5.74 18.83 -27.10
CA ARG A 259 6.91 18.96 -27.99
C ARG A 259 7.57 17.60 -28.19
#